data_AF-A0A926IY18-F1
#
_entry.id   AF-A0A926IY18-F1
#
_cell.length_a   1.000
_cell.length_b   1.000
_cell.length_c   1.000
_cell.angle_alpha   90.00
_cell.angle_beta   90.00
_cell.angle_gamma   90.00
#
_symmetry.space_group_name_H-M   'P 1'
#
loop_
_entity.id
_entity.type
_entity.pdbx_description
1 polymer ?
#
loop_
_entity_poly.entity_id
_entity_poly.type
_entity_poly.pdbx_seq_one_letter_code
_entity_poly.pdbx_strand_id
1 'polypeptide(L)'
;MKTTDITVKLNEQNLDDNAPAFEGTTDGQYSFSYDENSAADSVLGTVSAKDADGEAVTYSIKSGNDNGWFAIDAKTGVITRRRKARKRRRTTLRRWPTSTAWW
;
A
#
# COMPACT_ATOMS: atom_id res chain seq x y z
N MET A 1 -41.85 56.41 1.19
CA MET A 1 -40.89 55.43 1.74
C MET A 1 -39.85 55.17 0.68
N LYS A 2 -38.56 55.17 1.02
CA LYS A 2 -37.49 54.82 0.08
C LYS A 2 -37.00 53.41 0.41
N THR A 3 -36.94 52.55 -0.60
CA THR A 3 -36.37 51.20 -0.53
C THR A 3 -35.30 51.06 -1.61
N THR A 4 -34.36 50.16 -1.37
CA THR A 4 -33.27 49.84 -2.31
C THR A 4 -33.09 48.34 -2.29
N ASP A 5 -32.96 47.73 -3.46
CA ASP A 5 -32.78 46.29 -3.58
C ASP A 5 -31.30 45.92 -3.59
N ILE A 6 -30.99 44.72 -3.09
CA ILE A 6 -29.66 44.11 -3.16
C ILE A 6 -29.77 42.74 -3.79
N THR A 7 -28.78 42.38 -4.61
CA THR A 7 -28.68 41.03 -5.17
C THR A 7 -27.79 40.18 -4.28
N VAL A 8 -28.36 39.11 -3.72
CA VAL A 8 -27.62 38.08 -2.98
C VAL A 8 -27.28 36.95 -3.95
N LYS A 9 -26.01 36.55 -4.00
CA LYS A 9 -25.57 35.33 -4.69
C LYS A 9 -25.21 34.28 -3.64
N LEU A 10 -25.81 33.10 -3.75
CA LEU A 10 -25.50 31.95 -2.94
C LEU A 10 -24.89 30.87 -3.84
N ASN A 11 -23.82 30.25 -3.37
CA ASN A 11 -23.18 29.10 -4.01
C ASN A 11 -23.20 27.95 -3.01
N GLU A 12 -23.70 26.80 -3.43
CA GLU A 12 -23.59 25.57 -2.66
C GLU A 12 -22.14 25.07 -2.72
N GLN A 13 -21.62 24.65 -1.57
CA GLN A 13 -20.33 23.96 -1.50
C GLN A 13 -20.59 22.45 -1.51
N ASN A 14 -19.85 21.72 -2.34
CA ASN A 14 -19.80 20.27 -2.19
C ASN A 14 -19.00 19.93 -0.93
N LEU A 15 -19.59 19.14 -0.05
CA LEU A 15 -18.89 18.54 1.09
C LEU A 15 -18.54 17.10 0.70
N ASP A 16 -17.41 16.60 1.18
CA ASP A 16 -17.05 15.18 1.09
C ASP A 16 -17.86 14.42 2.16
N ASP A 17 -19.03 13.92 1.76
CA ASP A 17 -19.93 13.14 2.62
C ASP A 17 -20.09 11.69 2.17
N ASN A 18 -19.48 11.32 1.04
CA ASN A 18 -19.35 9.95 0.58
C ASN A 18 -17.95 9.38 0.85
N ALA A 19 -17.85 8.35 1.68
CA ALA A 19 -16.58 7.65 1.85
C ALA A 19 -16.27 6.70 0.68
N PRO A 20 -14.98 6.46 0.36
CA PRO A 20 -14.60 5.49 -0.68
C PRO A 20 -15.10 4.08 -0.39
N ALA A 21 -15.67 3.43 -1.40
CA ALA A 21 -16.16 2.05 -1.33
C ALA A 21 -15.40 1.12 -2.29
N PHE A 22 -14.97 -0.05 -1.79
CA PHE A 22 -14.32 -1.07 -2.61
C PHE A 22 -15.32 -1.74 -3.58
N GLU A 23 -14.86 -2.03 -4.80
CA GLU A 23 -15.66 -2.65 -5.86
C GLU A 23 -15.24 -4.10 -6.12
N GLY A 24 -16.18 -4.97 -6.49
CA GLY A 24 -15.84 -6.36 -6.86
C GLY A 24 -15.41 -7.25 -5.69
N THR A 25 -15.82 -6.90 -4.47
CA THR A 25 -15.59 -7.71 -3.27
C THR A 25 -16.69 -8.74 -3.05
N THR A 26 -16.37 -9.86 -2.41
CA THR A 26 -17.36 -10.78 -1.82
C THR A 26 -17.36 -10.53 -0.32
N ASP A 27 -18.52 -10.20 0.26
CA ASP A 27 -18.68 -9.89 1.69
C ASP A 27 -17.69 -8.81 2.22
N GLY A 28 -17.43 -7.79 1.39
CA GLY A 28 -16.53 -6.68 1.72
C GLY A 28 -15.05 -7.04 1.72
N GLN A 29 -14.68 -8.20 1.16
CA GLN A 29 -13.31 -8.71 1.15
C GLN A 29 -12.83 -9.06 -0.26
N TYR A 30 -11.51 -8.90 -0.45
CA TYR A 30 -10.79 -9.51 -1.56
C TYR A 30 -10.07 -10.76 -1.07
N SER A 31 -10.03 -11.78 -1.92
CA SER A 31 -9.24 -12.98 -1.70
C SER A 31 -8.35 -13.22 -2.91
N PHE A 32 -7.06 -13.41 -2.66
CA PHE A 32 -6.06 -13.70 -3.67
C PHE A 32 -5.27 -14.94 -3.26
N SER A 33 -5.00 -15.82 -4.22
CA SER A 33 -4.13 -16.97 -4.05
C SER A 33 -2.82 -16.73 -4.79
N TYR A 34 -1.70 -17.14 -4.21
CA TYR A 34 -0.38 -17.00 -4.82
C TYR A 34 0.54 -18.15 -4.42
N ASP A 35 1.48 -18.50 -5.29
CA ASP A 35 2.49 -19.50 -4.97
C ASP A 35 3.54 -18.90 -4.03
N GLU A 36 3.89 -19.64 -2.96
CA GLU A 36 4.93 -19.20 -2.00
C GLU A 36 6.28 -18.89 -2.67
N ASN A 37 6.53 -19.56 -3.81
CA ASN A 37 7.74 -19.49 -4.62
C ASN A 37 7.64 -18.50 -5.79
N SER A 38 6.55 -17.72 -5.88
CA SER A 38 6.40 -16.65 -6.87
C SER A 38 7.64 -15.74 -6.89
N ALA A 39 7.99 -15.15 -8.03
CA ALA A 39 9.10 -14.22 -8.11
C ALA A 39 8.88 -12.99 -7.22
N ALA A 40 9.95 -12.31 -6.81
CA ALA A 40 9.77 -10.97 -6.27
C ALA A 40 9.15 -10.05 -7.33
N ASP A 41 8.37 -9.08 -6.87
CA ASP A 41 7.65 -8.10 -7.68
C ASP A 41 6.56 -8.69 -8.59
N SER A 42 6.22 -9.97 -8.41
CA SER A 42 5.05 -10.58 -9.06
C SER A 42 3.76 -9.92 -8.56
N VAL A 43 2.85 -9.62 -9.49
CA VAL A 43 1.50 -9.12 -9.18
C VAL A 43 0.68 -10.27 -8.59
N LEU A 44 0.09 -10.03 -7.41
CA LEU A 44 -0.76 -10.99 -6.71
C LEU A 44 -2.24 -10.71 -6.92
N GLY A 45 -2.57 -9.45 -7.17
CA GLY A 45 -3.94 -8.98 -7.36
C GLY A 45 -4.01 -7.46 -7.44
N THR A 46 -5.21 -6.96 -7.68
CA THR A 46 -5.51 -5.53 -7.71
C THR A 46 -6.81 -5.30 -6.94
N VAL A 47 -6.81 -4.27 -6.09
CA VAL A 47 -8.03 -3.78 -5.42
C VAL A 47 -8.44 -2.45 -6.04
N SER A 48 -9.73 -2.14 -6.01
CA SER A 48 -10.28 -0.89 -6.56
C SER A 48 -11.35 -0.36 -5.62
N ALA A 49 -11.27 0.92 -5.30
CA ALA A 49 -12.31 1.64 -4.60
C ALA A 49 -12.65 2.92 -5.36
N LYS A 50 -13.91 3.32 -5.25
CA LYS A 50 -14.41 4.58 -5.80
C LYS A 50 -15.00 5.43 -4.70
N ASP A 51 -14.67 6.70 -4.78
CA ASP A 51 -15.42 7.75 -4.12
C ASP A 51 -16.58 8.19 -5.04
N ALA A 52 -17.76 8.47 -4.47
CA ALA A 52 -18.91 8.91 -5.25
C ALA A 52 -18.82 10.40 -5.61
N ASP A 53 -18.08 11.18 -4.83
CA ASP A 53 -17.83 12.60 -5.05
C ASP A 53 -16.65 12.83 -6.03
N GLY A 54 -15.88 11.76 -6.31
CA GLY A 54 -14.84 11.71 -7.35
C GLY A 54 -13.43 11.98 -6.83
N GLU A 55 -13.24 11.99 -5.51
CA GLU A 55 -11.97 12.16 -4.83
C GLU A 55 -11.00 11.01 -5.15
N ALA A 56 -9.72 11.34 -5.12
CA ALA A 56 -8.66 10.38 -5.36
C ALA A 56 -8.51 9.41 -4.17
N VAL A 57 -8.71 8.12 -4.42
CA VAL A 57 -8.52 7.08 -3.41
C VAL A 57 -7.05 6.68 -3.30
N THR A 58 -6.56 6.54 -2.06
CA THR A 58 -5.20 6.08 -1.76
C THR A 58 -5.22 4.77 -0.98
N TYR A 59 -4.36 3.82 -1.38
CA TYR A 59 -4.37 2.46 -0.82
C TYR A 59 -3.20 2.19 0.14
N SER A 60 -3.48 1.41 1.20
CA SER A 60 -2.47 0.89 2.12
C SER A 60 -2.90 -0.46 2.70
N ILE A 61 -1.94 -1.31 3.08
CA ILE A 61 -2.22 -2.59 3.73
C ILE A 61 -2.23 -2.38 5.24
N LYS A 62 -3.41 -2.51 5.86
CA LYS A 62 -3.60 -2.27 7.31
C LYS A 62 -3.10 -3.41 8.18
N SER A 63 -3.25 -4.66 7.74
CA SER A 63 -2.92 -5.87 8.51
C SER A 63 -2.57 -7.04 7.59
N GLY A 64 -2.04 -8.14 8.14
CA GLY A 64 -1.68 -9.34 7.38
C GLY A 64 -0.36 -9.25 6.61
N ASN A 65 0.40 -8.16 6.79
CA ASN A 65 1.69 -7.91 6.16
C ASN A 65 2.81 -7.64 7.20
N ASP A 66 2.72 -8.26 8.37
CA ASP A 66 3.66 -8.02 9.48
C ASP A 66 5.11 -8.37 9.12
N ASN A 67 5.28 -9.35 8.24
CA ASN A 67 6.59 -9.76 7.73
C ASN A 67 7.09 -8.88 6.57
N GLY A 68 6.29 -7.93 6.09
CA GLY A 68 6.61 -7.05 4.96
C GLY A 68 6.79 -7.79 3.64
N TRP A 69 6.05 -8.88 3.44
CA TRP A 69 6.12 -9.72 2.23
C TRP A 69 5.30 -9.18 1.07
N PHE A 70 4.43 -8.20 1.32
CA PHE A 70 3.55 -7.62 0.33
C PHE A 70 3.80 -6.11 0.22
N ALA A 71 3.56 -5.57 -0.96
CA ALA A 71 3.47 -4.14 -1.22
C ALA A 71 2.15 -3.85 -1.91
N ILE A 72 1.61 -2.65 -1.70
CA ILE A 72 0.52 -2.11 -2.50
C ILE A 72 0.96 -0.80 -3.11
N ASP A 73 0.67 -0.60 -4.39
CA ASP A 73 0.81 0.69 -5.02
C ASP A 73 -0.34 1.60 -4.57
N ALA A 74 0.03 2.74 -3.98
CA ALA A 74 -0.90 3.63 -3.31
C ALA A 74 -1.93 4.29 -4.25
N LYS A 75 -1.68 4.33 -5.57
CA LYS A 75 -2.56 4.99 -6.55
C LYS A 75 -3.36 3.98 -7.36
N THR A 76 -2.77 2.83 -7.65
CA THR A 76 -3.35 1.83 -8.56
C THR A 76 -3.97 0.65 -7.84
N GLY A 77 -3.71 0.47 -6.54
CA GLY A 77 -4.23 -0.67 -5.76
C GLY A 77 -3.59 -2.01 -6.15
N VAL A 78 -2.54 -2.02 -6.98
CA VAL A 78 -1.83 -3.24 -7.37
C VAL A 78 -1.03 -3.79 -6.19
N ILE A 79 -1.27 -5.05 -5.85
CA ILE A 79 -0.58 -5.77 -4.79
C ILE A 79 0.54 -6.62 -5.40
N THR A 80 1.76 -6.48 -4.89
CA THR A 80 2.94 -7.24 -5.35
C THR A 80 3.65 -7.96 -4.22
N ARG A 81 4.39 -9.01 -4.56
CA ARG A 81 5.27 -9.72 -3.63
C ARG A 81 6.57 -8.95 -3.43
N ARG A 82 6.94 -8.67 -2.19
CA ARG A 82 8.25 -8.11 -1.83
C ARG A 82 9.34 -9.17 -1.81
N ARG A 83 10.56 -8.73 -2.14
CA ARG A 83 11.76 -9.55 -2.02
C ARG A 83 12.07 -9.83 -0.54
N LYS A 84 12.37 -11.09 -0.20
CA LYS A 84 12.83 -11.46 1.16
C LYS A 84 14.08 -10.64 1.50
N ALA A 85 14.04 -9.90 2.60
CA ALA A 85 15.22 -9.21 3.10
C ALA A 85 16.27 -10.24 3.53
N ARG A 86 17.38 -10.34 2.80
CA ARG A 86 18.52 -11.17 3.22
C ARG A 86 19.12 -10.54 4.47
N LYS A 87 18.89 -11.14 5.65
CA LYS A 87 19.63 -10.79 6.87
C LYS A 87 21.11 -10.94 6.56
N ARG A 88 21.85 -9.84 6.53
CA ARG A 88 23.31 -9.88 6.36
C ARG A 88 23.90 -10.56 7.58
N ARG A 89 24.29 -11.84 7.45
CA ARG A 89 25.16 -12.49 8.43
C ARG A 89 26.54 -11.84 8.29
N ARG A 90 26.95 -11.03 9.27
CA ARG A 90 28.36 -10.59 9.39
C ARG A 90 29.17 -11.82 9.77
N THR A 91 29.75 -12.49 8.78
CA THR A 91 30.76 -13.51 9.02
C THR A 91 32.08 -12.77 9.29
N THR A 92 32.37 -12.50 10.57
CA THR A 92 33.71 -12.06 10.95
C THR A 92 34.67 -13.25 10.78
N LEU A 93 35.39 -13.29 9.67
CA LEU A 93 36.50 -14.24 9.46
C LEU A 93 37.62 -13.89 10.44
N ARG A 94 37.67 -14.59 11.57
CA ARG A 94 38.78 -14.48 12.52
C ARG A 94 39.93 -15.31 11.95
N ARG A 95 40.86 -14.64 11.26
CA ARG A 95 42.08 -15.23 10.69
C ARG A 95 43.02 -15.59 11.84
N TRP A 96 43.34 -16.88 12.00
CA TRP A 96 44.37 -17.33 12.94
C TRP A 96 45.76 -16.93 12.39
N PRO A 97 46.67 -16.39 13.21
CA PRO A 97 48.05 -16.21 12.78
C PRO A 97 48.73 -17.58 12.71
N THR A 98 49.28 -17.93 11.54
CA THR A 98 50.22 -19.04 11.40
C THR A 98 51.50 -18.67 12.11
N SER A 99 51.73 -19.22 13.31
CA SER A 99 53.04 -19.16 13.95
C SER A 99 53.87 -20.31 13.43
N THR A 100 54.82 -20.02 12.54
CA THR A 100 55.92 -20.92 12.21
C THR A 100 56.83 -21.01 13.43
N ALA A 101 56.98 -22.19 14.01
CA ALA A 101 58.09 -22.51 14.90
C ALA A 101 58.49 -23.96 14.66
N TRP A 102 59.66 -24.11 14.03
CA TRP A 102 60.35 -25.36 13.78
C TRP A 102 60.98 -25.86 15.08
N TRP A 103 60.71 -27.12 15.44
CA TRP A 103 61.68 -28.06 16.04
C TRP A 103 61.31 -29.46 15.57
#